data_AF-A0A8S3ZMY3-F1
#
_entry.id   AF-A0A8S3ZMY3-F1
#
_cell.length_a   1.000
_cell.length_b   1.000
_cell.length_c   1.000
_cell.angle_alpha   90.00
_cell.angle_beta   90.00
_cell.angle_gamma   90.00
#
_symmetry.space_group_name_H-M   'P 1'
#
loop_
_entity.id
_entity.type
_entity.pdbx_description
1 polymer ?
#
loop_
_entity_poly.entity_id
_entity_poly.type
_entity_poly.pdbx_seq_one_letter_code
_entity_poly.pdbx_strand_id
1 'polypeptide(L)'
;IQYNTKNKHGSFWDAASLSSFRNRTQCLVDQYNRYLYEPAGMHVNGSLTLDANIADNGAIKLAYNLYSKNLQINGEDLRLPSVMLSPDQQFFVKYAQ
;
A
#
# COMPACT_ATOMS: atom_id res chain seq x y z
N ILE A 1 -2.63 0.91 -15.05
CA ILE A 1 -3.41 2.07 -15.58
C ILE A 1 -3.53 2.15 -17.10
N GLN A 2 -2.69 1.46 -17.89
CA GLN A 2 -2.72 1.52 -19.36
C GLN A 2 -3.63 0.48 -20.02
N TYR A 3 -4.34 -0.33 -19.22
CA TYR A 3 -5.21 -1.39 -19.71
C TYR A 3 -6.64 -1.13 -19.24
N ASN A 4 -7.62 -1.38 -20.11
CA ASN A 4 -9.03 -1.39 -19.73
C ASN A 4 -9.48 -2.78 -19.23
N THR A 5 -10.76 -2.91 -18.89
CA THR A 5 -11.37 -4.15 -18.38
C THR A 5 -11.36 -5.32 -19.38
N LYS A 6 -11.01 -5.09 -20.65
CA LYS A 6 -10.85 -6.11 -21.70
C LYS A 6 -9.39 -6.39 -22.03
N ASN A 7 -8.44 -5.96 -21.19
CA ASN A 7 -7.00 -6.04 -21.40
C ASN A 7 -6.51 -5.34 -22.69
N LYS A 8 -7.26 -4.36 -23.21
CA LYS A 8 -6.78 -3.52 -24.31
C LYS A 8 -5.84 -2.45 -23.78
N HIS A 9 -4.66 -2.32 -24.36
CA HIS A 9 -3.71 -1.24 -24.07
C HIS A 9 -4.17 0.10 -24.68
N GLY A 10 -4.05 1.18 -23.92
CA GLY A 10 -4.40 2.53 -24.37
C GLY A 10 -4.57 3.55 -23.23
N SER A 11 -4.80 4.81 -23.61
CA SER A 11 -5.14 5.87 -22.65
C SER A 11 -6.66 5.94 -22.47
N PHE A 12 -7.14 5.46 -21.34
CA PHE A 12 -8.57 5.47 -20.99
C PHE A 12 -8.91 6.48 -19.88
N TRP A 13 -7.91 7.19 -19.39
CA TRP A 13 -8.04 8.18 -18.32
C TRP A 13 -7.99 9.59 -18.92
N ASP A 14 -8.77 10.52 -18.38
CA ASP A 14 -8.65 11.93 -18.72
C ASP A 14 -7.32 12.53 -18.24
N ALA A 15 -6.94 13.66 -18.83
CA ALA A 15 -5.65 14.29 -18.57
C ALA A 15 -5.47 14.71 -17.11
N ALA A 16 -6.53 15.18 -16.44
CA ALA A 16 -6.45 15.63 -15.06
C ALA A 16 -6.27 14.45 -14.09
N SER A 17 -6.97 13.34 -14.33
CA SER A 17 -6.82 12.10 -13.57
C SER A 17 -5.44 11.47 -13.75
N LEU A 18 -4.91 11.45 -14.99
CA LEU A 18 -3.56 10.96 -15.25
C LEU A 18 -2.48 11.82 -14.60
N SER A 19 -2.63 13.15 -14.63
CA SER A 19 -1.73 14.07 -13.94
C SER A 19 -1.74 13.86 -12.43
N SER A 20 -2.93 13.74 -11.84
CA SER A 20 -3.10 13.48 -10.41
C SER A 20 -2.51 12.15 -9.98
N PHE A 21 -2.67 11.09 -10.80
CA PHE A 21 -2.05 9.79 -10.56
C PHE A 21 -0.53 9.92 -10.53
N ARG A 22 0.07 10.51 -11.56
CA ARG A 22 1.52 10.70 -11.66
C ARG A 22 2.10 11.47 -10.47
N ASN A 23 1.42 12.55 -10.06
CA ASN A 23 1.85 13.35 -8.90
C ASN A 23 1.87 12.52 -7.61
N ARG A 24 0.84 11.71 -7.36
CA ARG A 24 0.77 10.85 -6.17
C ARG A 24 1.80 9.74 -6.20
N THR A 25 2.01 9.11 -7.36
CA THR A 25 2.97 8.02 -7.49
C THR A 25 4.41 8.51 -7.42
N GLN A 26 4.68 9.78 -7.78
CA GLN A 26 6.00 10.38 -7.60
C GLN A 26 6.44 10.39 -6.13
N CYS A 27 5.50 10.62 -5.19
CA CYS A 27 5.80 10.54 -3.76
C CYS A 27 6.33 9.15 -3.35
N LEU A 28 5.76 8.07 -3.91
CA LEU A 28 6.25 6.71 -3.67
C LEU A 28 7.62 6.48 -4.32
N VAL A 29 7.85 6.96 -5.54
CA VAL A 29 9.18 6.91 -6.17
C VAL A 29 10.22 7.58 -5.27
N ASP A 30 9.94 8.80 -4.83
CA ASP A 30 10.85 9.60 -4.00
C ASP A 30 11.07 8.97 -2.63
N GLN A 31 10.03 8.37 -2.03
CA GLN A 31 10.14 7.65 -0.77
C GLN A 31 11.07 6.45 -0.90
N TYR A 32 10.82 5.58 -1.89
CA TYR A 32 11.55 4.32 -2.01
C TYR A 32 12.98 4.53 -2.50
N ASN A 33 13.24 5.57 -3.30
CA ASN A 33 14.61 5.97 -3.66
C ASN A 33 15.50 6.30 -2.45
N ARG A 34 14.92 6.67 -1.29
CA ARG A 34 15.69 6.96 -0.08
C ARG A 34 16.09 5.73 0.71
N TYR A 35 15.52 4.56 0.44
CA TYR A 35 15.87 3.35 1.17
C TYR A 35 17.20 2.79 0.68
N LEU A 36 18.15 2.63 1.59
CA LEU A 36 19.41 1.94 1.36
C LEU A 36 19.23 0.45 1.67
N TYR A 37 19.46 -0.40 0.68
CA TYR A 37 19.56 -1.83 0.89
C TYR A 37 21.00 -2.17 1.30
N GLU A 38 21.24 -2.08 2.61
CA GLU A 38 22.56 -2.30 3.25
C GLU A 38 23.31 -3.55 2.74
N PRO A 39 22.67 -4.73 2.56
CA PRO A 39 23.38 -5.93 2.12
C PRO A 39 24.05 -5.81 0.75
N ALA A 40 23.54 -4.96 -0.14
CA ALA A 40 24.14 -4.70 -1.45
C ALA A 40 24.76 -3.30 -1.57
N GLY A 41 24.65 -2.45 -0.55
CA GLY A 41 25.16 -1.08 -0.56
C GLY A 41 24.52 -0.19 -1.64
N MET A 42 23.28 -0.47 -2.03
CA MET A 42 22.58 0.27 -3.11
C MET A 42 21.24 0.80 -2.64
N HIS A 43 20.84 1.95 -3.17
CA HIS A 43 19.48 2.45 -2.99
C HIS A 43 18.47 1.65 -3.80
N VAL A 44 17.27 1.47 -3.23
CA VAL A 44 16.14 0.90 -3.97
C VAL A 44 15.79 1.82 -5.14
N ASN A 45 15.55 1.24 -6.31
CA ASN A 45 15.02 1.98 -7.44
C ASN A 45 13.49 2.10 -7.32
N GLY A 46 13.03 3.25 -6.83
CA GLY A 46 11.61 3.55 -6.60
C GLY A 46 10.77 3.55 -7.87
N SER A 47 11.36 3.87 -9.03
CA SER A 47 10.67 3.79 -10.33
C SER A 47 10.49 2.34 -10.79
N LEU A 48 11.51 1.49 -10.59
CA LEU A 48 11.46 0.08 -10.92
C LEU A 48 10.45 -0.67 -10.03
N THR A 49 10.38 -0.31 -8.76
CA THR A 49 9.52 -0.96 -7.76
C THR A 49 8.12 -0.33 -7.65
N LEU A 50 7.82 0.69 -8.45
CA LEU A 50 6.64 1.55 -8.27
C LEU A 50 5.32 0.78 -8.23
N ASP A 51 5.12 -0.16 -9.17
CA ASP A 51 3.87 -0.91 -9.27
C ASP A 51 3.63 -1.77 -8.01
N ALA A 52 4.67 -2.42 -7.50
CA ALA A 52 4.62 -3.18 -6.25
C ALA A 52 4.38 -2.26 -5.05
N ASN A 53 5.08 -1.13 -4.98
CA ASN A 53 4.91 -0.16 -3.89
C ASN A 53 3.49 0.41 -3.86
N ILE A 54 2.88 0.68 -5.02
CA ILE A 54 1.47 1.10 -5.12
C ILE A 54 0.55 0.00 -4.59
N ALA A 55 0.78 -1.26 -5.00
CA ALA A 55 -0.02 -2.39 -4.55
C ALA A 55 0.06 -2.58 -3.04
N ASP A 56 1.26 -2.57 -2.45
CA ASP A 56 1.47 -2.76 -1.01
C ASP A 56 0.79 -1.67 -0.19
N ASN A 57 1.03 -0.40 -0.53
CA ASN A 57 0.45 0.75 0.18
C ASN A 57 -1.07 0.82 0.01
N GLY A 58 -1.57 0.48 -1.19
CA GLY A 58 -3.00 0.44 -1.48
C GLY A 58 -3.70 -0.69 -0.73
N ALA A 59 -3.12 -1.88 -0.74
CA ALA A 59 -3.69 -3.09 -0.13
C ALA A 59 -3.75 -2.95 1.39
N ILE A 60 -2.67 -2.52 2.06
CA ILE A 60 -2.67 -2.42 3.53
C ILE A 60 -3.65 -1.35 4.02
N LYS A 61 -3.76 -0.22 3.29
CA LYS A 61 -4.73 0.83 3.59
C LYS A 61 -6.17 0.32 3.45
N LEU A 62 -6.46 -0.41 2.37
CA LEU A 62 -7.79 -0.97 2.15
C LEU A 62 -8.14 -2.02 3.22
N ALA A 63 -7.22 -2.94 3.49
CA ALA A 63 -7.39 -4.00 4.47
C ALA A 63 -7.64 -3.40 5.87
N TYR A 64 -6.86 -2.40 6.28
CA TYR A 64 -7.06 -1.74 7.57
C TYR A 64 -8.40 -0.99 7.65
N ASN A 65 -8.80 -0.29 6.60
CA ASN A 65 -10.11 0.38 6.57
C ASN A 65 -11.27 -0.62 6.70
N LEU A 66 -11.17 -1.77 6.04
CA LEU A 66 -12.17 -2.84 6.16
C LEU A 66 -12.16 -3.46 7.55
N TYR A 67 -10.99 -3.66 8.13
CA TYR A 67 -10.82 -4.11 9.51
C TYR A 67 -11.49 -3.17 10.50
N SER A 68 -11.16 -1.87 10.48
CA SER A 68 -11.79 -0.88 11.37
C SER A 68 -13.30 -0.80 11.17
N LYS A 69 -13.78 -0.88 9.92
CA LYS A 69 -15.22 -0.89 9.63
C LYS A 69 -15.90 -2.14 10.18
N ASN A 70 -15.25 -3.30 10.11
CA ASN A 70 -15.76 -4.54 10.69
C ASN A 70 -15.92 -4.40 12.21
N LEU A 71 -14.93 -3.83 12.90
CA LEU A 71 -14.99 -3.60 14.35
C LEU A 71 -16.14 -2.66 14.74
N GLN A 72 -16.41 -1.64 13.91
CA GLN A 72 -17.54 -0.71 14.16
C GLN A 72 -18.90 -1.40 14.04
N ILE A 73 -19.03 -2.40 13.16
CA ILE A 73 -20.30 -3.08 12.89
C ILE A 73 -20.51 -4.26 13.86
N ASN A 74 -19.44 -5.01 14.14
CA ASN A 74 -19.51 -6.30 14.83
C ASN A 74 -18.96 -6.27 16.26
N GLY A 75 -18.40 -5.14 16.71
CA GLY A 75 -17.74 -5.00 18.02
C GLY A 75 -16.23 -5.24 17.96
N GLU A 76 -15.54 -4.95 19.06
CA GLU A 76 -14.09 -5.14 19.16
C GLU A 76 -13.67 -6.62 19.11
N ASP A 77 -12.54 -6.91 18.48
CA ASP A 77 -11.94 -8.24 18.53
C ASP A 77 -11.47 -8.60 19.93
N LEU A 78 -11.56 -9.90 20.25
CA LEU A 78 -10.95 -10.44 21.46
C LEU A 78 -9.44 -10.25 21.40
N ARG A 79 -8.89 -9.60 22.43
CA ARG A 79 -7.43 -9.50 22.57
C ARG A 79 -6.84 -10.89 22.70
N LEU A 80 -5.82 -11.18 21.89
CA LEU A 80 -5.08 -12.43 22.01
C LEU A 80 -4.48 -12.56 23.42
N PRO A 81 -4.73 -13.66 24.13
CA PRO A 81 -4.14 -13.87 25.44
C PRO A 81 -2.61 -13.90 25.32
N SER A 82 -1.93 -13.24 26.24
CA SER A 82 -0.46 -13.13 26.31
C SER A 82 0.21 -12.19 25.29
N VAL A 83 -0.56 -11.48 24.44
CA VAL A 83 -0.02 -10.45 23.54
C VAL A 83 -0.41 -9.07 24.08
N MET A 84 0.55 -8.31 24.60
CA MET A 84 0.35 -6.95 25.12
C MET A 84 0.31 -5.91 24.00
N LEU A 85 -0.50 -6.14 22.96
CA LEU A 85 -0.71 -5.24 21.84
C LEU A 85 -2.20 -4.91 21.69
N SER A 86 -2.52 -3.69 21.27
CA SER A 86 -3.89 -3.36 20.85
C SER A 86 -4.28 -4.13 19.58
N PRO A 87 -5.58 -4.31 19.29
CA PRO A 87 -6.01 -4.93 18.03
C PRO A 87 -5.41 -4.25 16.79
N ASP A 88 -5.34 -2.91 16.77
CA ASP A 88 -4.68 -2.15 15.70
C ASP A 88 -3.19 -2.49 15.55
N GLN A 89 -2.46 -2.57 16.67
CA GLN A 89 -1.04 -2.96 16.65
C GLN A 89 -0.87 -4.40 16.16
N GLN A 90 -1.74 -5.32 16.60
CA GLN A 90 -1.71 -6.71 16.17
C GLN A 90 -1.95 -6.83 14.65
N PHE A 91 -2.84 -6.04 14.08
CA PHE A 91 -3.07 -5.99 12.63
C PHE A 91 -1.76 -5.69 11.89
N PHE A 92 -1.05 -4.62 12.27
CA PHE A 92 0.18 -4.23 11.59
C PHE A 92 1.36 -5.17 11.86
N VAL A 93 1.42 -5.78 13.05
CA VAL A 93 2.41 -6.86 13.32
C VAL A 93 2.13 -8.07 12.44
N LYS A 94 0.86 -8.46 12.25
CA LYS A 94 0.50 -9.59 11.40
C LYS A 94 0.74 -9.33 9.92
N TYR A 95 0.60 -8.10 9.47
CA TYR A 95 1.01 -7.71 8.12
C TYR A 95 2.52 -7.89 7.89
N ALA A 96 3.35 -7.72 8.93
CA ALA A 96 4.80 -7.72 8.81
C ALA A 96 5.50 -9.07 9.12
N GLN A 97 4.78 -10.08 9.62
CA GLN A 97 5.31 -11.41 9.99
C GLN A 97 5.38 -12.37 8.79
#